data_AF-A0A645G541-F1
#
_entry.id   AF-A0A645G541-F1
#
_cell.length_a   1.000
_cell.length_b   1.000
_cell.length_c   1.000
_cell.angle_alpha   90.00
_cell.angle_beta   90.00
_cell.angle_gamma   90.00
#
_symmetry.space_group_name_H-M   'P 1'
#
loop_
_entity.id
_entity.type
_entity.pdbx_description
1 polymer ?
#
loop_
_entity_poly.entity_id
_entity_poly.type
_entity_poly.pdbx_seq_one_letter_code
_entity_poly.pdbx_strand_id
1 'polypeptide(L)'
;MLDGQLQVKEQFRIVYYDGEILFALLRAYEILKQQEILAICEGLMAQFVANNYQKYHDHWLSYATNELLKYQQKKEYYQFGLKNALENINFIDKRDTAYPTMLELLVAASKMMTKLEVSPFRKEIFPLDEDFFQAKSRINQVMEKRALHEITTGVMFPEFAQFFKQPAVVCYGFFARHDRFRMRIDDAEHFLSGLINYRMHTNKEEGF
;
A
#
# COMPACT_ATOMS: atom_id res chain seq x y z
N MET A 1 -19.38 14.16 2.87
CA MET A 1 -20.53 14.35 1.96
C MET A 1 -21.48 15.35 2.60
N LEU A 2 -22.16 16.19 1.80
CA LEU A 2 -23.22 17.06 2.30
C LEU A 2 -24.57 16.31 2.24
N ASP A 3 -25.53 16.70 3.07
CA ASP A 3 -26.90 16.17 3.01
C ASP A 3 -27.76 16.91 1.98
N GLY A 4 -29.05 16.53 1.89
CA GLY A 4 -30.02 17.18 1.01
C GLY A 4 -30.32 18.65 1.37
N GLN A 5 -29.70 19.17 2.43
CA GLN A 5 -29.79 20.55 2.91
C GLN A 5 -28.42 21.25 2.84
N LEU A 6 -27.44 20.63 2.16
CA LEU A 6 -26.06 21.11 2.01
C LEU A 6 -25.29 21.26 3.33
N GLN A 7 -25.73 20.60 4.40
CA GLN A 7 -24.99 20.54 5.66
C GLN A 7 -24.00 19.38 5.66
N VAL A 8 -22.90 19.51 6.41
CA VAL A 8 -21.89 18.44 6.53
C VAL A 8 -22.54 17.23 7.19
N LYS A 9 -22.88 16.23 6.38
CA LYS A 9 -23.62 15.03 6.78
C LYS A 9 -22.77 14.09 7.64
N GLU A 10 -21.46 14.13 7.42
CA GLU A 10 -20.45 13.37 8.15
C GLU A 10 -19.09 14.01 7.90
N GLN A 11 -18.29 14.17 8.95
CA GLN A 11 -16.86 14.51 8.84
C GLN A 11 -16.05 13.27 8.41
N PHE A 12 -16.52 12.53 7.40
CA PHE A 12 -15.78 11.44 6.79
C PHE A 12 -14.62 12.09 6.01
N ARG A 13 -13.50 12.30 6.70
CA ARG A 13 -12.21 12.53 6.05
C ARG A 13 -11.85 11.22 5.39
N ILE A 14 -12.07 11.17 4.10
CA ILE A 14 -11.65 10.06 3.27
C ILE A 14 -10.13 10.14 3.16
N VAL A 15 -9.44 9.43 4.06
CA VAL A 15 -7.98 9.51 4.22
C VAL A 15 -7.22 9.05 2.97
N TYR A 16 -7.83 8.18 2.16
CA TYR A 16 -7.18 7.67 0.95
C TYR A 16 -6.93 8.78 -0.09
N TYR A 17 -7.79 9.80 -0.20
CA TYR A 17 -7.54 10.93 -1.11
C TYR A 17 -6.34 11.77 -0.66
N ASP A 18 -6.13 11.93 0.65
CA ASP A 18 -4.98 12.69 1.16
C ASP A 18 -3.66 11.97 0.79
N GLY A 19 -3.63 10.64 0.95
CA GLY A 19 -2.49 9.81 0.53
C GLY A 19 -2.25 9.85 -0.98
N GLU A 20 -3.32 9.76 -1.77
CA GLU A 20 -3.27 9.82 -3.24
C GLU A 20 -2.76 11.18 -3.73
N ILE A 21 -3.20 12.29 -3.12
CA ILE A 21 -2.71 13.64 -3.42
C ILE A 21 -1.21 13.74 -3.16
N LEU A 22 -0.74 13.26 -1.99
CA LEU A 22 0.68 13.28 -1.68
C LEU A 22 1.47 12.46 -2.71
N PHE A 23 0.99 11.27 -3.06
CA PHE A 23 1.64 10.44 -4.07
C PHE A 23 1.67 11.12 -5.44
N ALA A 24 0.56 11.69 -5.90
CA ALA A 24 0.47 12.40 -7.17
C ALA A 24 1.41 13.61 -7.24
N LEU A 25 1.52 14.40 -6.15
CA LEU A 25 2.46 15.52 -6.07
C LEU A 25 3.92 15.04 -6.13
N LEU A 26 4.24 13.89 -5.53
CA LEU A 26 5.58 13.29 -5.65
C LEU A 26 5.88 12.84 -7.08
N ARG A 27 4.90 12.27 -7.79
CA ARG A 27 5.03 11.96 -9.24
C ARG A 27 5.23 13.23 -10.06
N ALA A 28 4.51 14.31 -9.75
CA ALA A 28 4.66 15.60 -10.41
C ALA A 28 6.04 16.22 -10.13
N TYR A 29 6.52 16.15 -8.87
CA TYR A 29 7.85 16.60 -8.50
C TYR A 29 8.94 15.83 -9.23
N GLU A 30 8.78 14.52 -9.46
CA GLU A 30 9.74 13.71 -10.22
C GLU A 30 10.00 14.30 -11.62
N ILE A 31 8.96 14.86 -12.26
CA ILE A 31 9.02 15.43 -13.60
C ILE A 31 9.45 16.90 -13.57
N LEU A 32 8.80 17.71 -12.73
CA LEU A 32 8.93 19.17 -12.75
C LEU A 32 10.12 19.70 -11.94
N LYS A 33 10.59 18.94 -10.94
CA LYS A 33 11.71 19.31 -10.04
C LYS A 33 11.57 20.65 -9.31
N GLN A 34 10.35 21.17 -9.19
CA GLN A 34 10.04 22.42 -8.48
C GLN A 34 10.04 22.20 -6.96
N GLN A 35 10.85 22.96 -6.23
CA GLN A 35 11.03 22.78 -4.78
C GLN A 35 9.77 23.11 -3.99
N GLU A 36 8.92 23.98 -4.53
CA GLU A 36 7.62 24.33 -3.96
C GLU A 36 6.71 23.10 -3.84
N ILE A 37 6.76 22.19 -4.82
CA ILE A 37 5.98 20.95 -4.78
C ILE A 37 6.49 20.03 -3.66
N LEU A 38 7.80 19.86 -3.54
CA LEU A 38 8.37 19.04 -2.46
C LEU A 38 8.06 19.63 -1.08
N ALA A 39 8.09 20.96 -0.92
CA ALA A 39 7.70 21.62 0.32
C ALA A 39 6.23 21.36 0.69
N ILE A 40 5.32 21.33 -0.29
CA ILE A 40 3.92 20.93 -0.07
C ILE A 40 3.84 19.47 0.37
N CYS A 41 4.58 18.56 -0.27
CA CYS A 41 4.63 17.15 0.10
C CYS A 41 5.09 16.96 1.56
N GLU A 42 6.17 17.63 1.98
CA GLU A 42 6.66 17.58 3.35
C GLU A 42 5.63 18.14 4.35
N GLY A 43 4.92 19.21 3.99
CA GLY A 43 3.84 19.80 4.79
C GLY A 43 2.64 18.87 4.97
N LEU A 44 2.19 18.20 3.90
CA LEU A 44 1.15 17.17 3.95
C LEU A 44 1.58 16.01 4.85
N MET A 45 2.80 15.51 4.66
CA MET A 45 3.32 14.42 5.48
C MET A 45 3.41 14.80 6.97
N ALA A 46 3.80 16.04 7.29
CA ALA A 46 3.79 16.54 8.66
C ALA A 46 2.38 16.53 9.27
N GLN A 47 1.36 16.89 8.50
CA GLN A 47 -0.04 16.79 8.93
C GLN A 47 -0.47 15.33 9.13
N PHE A 48 -0.06 14.41 8.26
CA PHE A 48 -0.40 12.98 8.40
C PHE A 48 0.17 12.39 9.68
N VAL A 49 1.43 12.71 9.98
CA VAL A 49 2.09 12.32 11.23
C VAL A 49 1.38 12.93 12.44
N ALA A 50 1.12 14.25 12.42
CA ALA A 50 0.47 14.95 13.54
C ALA A 50 -0.94 14.43 13.84
N ASN A 51 -1.68 14.00 12.81
CA ASN A 51 -3.04 13.48 12.94
C ASN A 51 -3.11 11.94 13.05
N ASN A 52 -1.96 11.27 13.20
CA ASN A 52 -1.84 9.82 13.34
C ASN A 52 -2.56 9.03 12.21
N TYR A 53 -2.34 9.43 10.95
CA TYR A 53 -3.01 8.83 9.78
C TYR A 53 -2.62 7.36 9.52
N GLN A 54 -1.48 6.90 10.00
CA GLN A 54 -1.06 5.50 9.85
C GLN A 54 -2.03 4.49 10.50
N LYS A 55 -2.90 4.94 11.42
CA LYS A 55 -3.97 4.11 12.01
C LYS A 55 -5.02 3.65 10.99
N TYR A 56 -5.06 4.26 9.82
CA TYR A 56 -6.01 3.91 8.76
C TYR A 56 -5.49 2.78 7.87
N HIS A 57 -4.21 2.42 7.98
CA HIS A 57 -3.61 1.28 7.26
C HIS A 57 -3.83 1.32 5.75
N ASP A 58 -3.79 2.53 5.19
CA ASP A 58 -4.12 2.78 3.81
C ASP A 58 -2.89 2.59 2.89
N HIS A 59 -3.11 1.97 1.74
CA HIS A 59 -2.06 1.69 0.77
C HIS A 59 -1.49 2.94 0.10
N TRP A 60 -2.28 3.99 -0.16
CA TRP A 60 -1.78 5.24 -0.71
C TRP A 60 -0.84 5.94 0.26
N LEU A 61 -1.13 5.91 1.56
CA LEU A 61 -0.19 6.39 2.59
C LEU A 61 1.16 5.66 2.51
N SER A 62 1.16 4.34 2.31
CA SER A 62 2.39 3.56 2.15
C SER A 62 3.14 3.91 0.86
N TYR A 63 2.44 4.05 -0.27
CA TYR A 63 3.06 4.47 -1.53
C TYR A 63 3.66 5.87 -1.45
N ALA A 64 2.88 6.83 -0.97
CA ALA A 64 3.31 8.20 -0.78
C ALA A 64 4.54 8.30 0.12
N THR A 65 4.53 7.61 1.27
CA THR A 65 5.67 7.61 2.20
C THR A 65 6.91 6.98 1.58
N ASN A 66 6.76 5.81 0.93
CA ASN A 66 7.86 5.13 0.28
C ASN A 66 8.48 5.94 -0.88
N GLU A 67 7.65 6.69 -1.60
CA GLU A 67 8.07 7.59 -2.68
C GLU A 67 8.78 8.83 -2.13
N LEU A 68 8.25 9.46 -1.08
CA LEU A 68 8.84 10.63 -0.43
C LEU A 68 10.26 10.33 0.08
N LEU A 69 10.47 9.13 0.63
CA LEU A 69 11.78 8.67 1.12
C LEU A 69 12.87 8.60 0.03
N LYS A 70 12.52 8.63 -1.26
CA LYS A 70 13.51 8.77 -2.35
C LYS A 70 14.14 10.16 -2.40
N TYR A 71 13.39 11.19 -2.01
CA TYR A 71 13.81 12.59 -2.08
C TYR A 71 14.26 13.11 -0.72
N GLN A 72 13.61 12.67 0.35
CA GLN A 72 13.92 13.11 1.70
C GLN A 72 13.73 11.99 2.72
N GLN A 73 14.80 11.62 3.39
CA GLN A 73 14.75 10.65 4.48
C GLN A 73 14.64 11.36 5.83
N LYS A 74 13.59 11.04 6.59
CA LYS A 74 13.43 11.45 7.98
C LYS A 74 12.97 10.26 8.82
N LYS A 75 13.36 10.25 10.09
CA LYS A 75 12.99 9.21 11.05
C LYS A 75 11.48 9.03 11.14
N GLU A 76 10.75 10.14 11.21
CA GLU A 76 9.30 10.17 11.37
C GLU A 76 8.59 9.56 10.15
N TYR A 77 9.17 9.70 8.95
CA TYR A 77 8.60 9.13 7.73
C TYR A 77 8.71 7.61 7.71
N TYR A 78 9.88 7.08 8.09
CA TYR A 78 10.05 5.63 8.27
C TYR A 78 9.13 5.09 9.36
N GLN A 79 9.07 5.73 10.53
CA GLN A 79 8.18 5.32 11.62
C GLN A 79 6.71 5.31 11.18
N PHE A 80 6.26 6.36 10.49
CA PHE A 80 4.90 6.44 9.96
C PHE A 80 4.60 5.31 8.97
N GLY A 81 5.44 5.15 7.94
CA GLY A 81 5.22 4.20 6.86
C GLY A 81 5.28 2.75 7.33
N LEU A 82 6.23 2.41 8.20
CA LEU A 82 6.35 1.06 8.76
C LEU A 82 5.20 0.74 9.71
N LYS A 83 4.79 1.71 10.55
CA LYS A 83 3.65 1.53 11.47
C LYS A 83 2.34 1.32 10.70
N ASN A 84 2.13 2.04 9.58
CA ASN A 84 0.96 1.89 8.71
C ASN A 84 0.75 0.44 8.25
N ALA A 85 1.84 -0.31 8.01
CA ALA A 85 1.78 -1.71 7.63
C ALA A 85 1.82 -2.69 8.82
N LEU A 86 2.79 -2.50 9.74
CA LEU A 86 3.06 -3.46 10.82
C LEU A 86 1.91 -3.59 11.82
N GLU A 87 1.17 -2.51 12.10
CA GLU A 87 0.02 -2.58 13.02
C GLU A 87 -1.13 -3.43 12.47
N ASN A 88 -1.28 -3.47 11.14
CA ASN A 88 -2.34 -4.23 10.46
C ASN A 88 -1.87 -5.58 9.89
N ILE A 89 -0.58 -5.91 10.03
CA ILE A 89 0.01 -7.06 9.32
C ILE A 89 -0.63 -8.39 9.69
N ASN A 90 -1.06 -8.56 10.94
CA ASN A 90 -1.71 -9.78 11.40
C ASN A 90 -3.12 -9.94 10.84
N PHE A 91 -3.83 -8.83 10.61
CA PHE A 91 -5.11 -8.85 9.93
C PHE A 91 -4.94 -9.23 8.45
N ILE A 92 -3.96 -8.62 7.78
CA ILE A 92 -3.64 -8.92 6.37
C ILE A 92 -3.25 -10.40 6.20
N ASP A 93 -2.39 -10.92 7.08
CA ASP A 93 -1.93 -12.31 7.06
C ASP A 93 -3.09 -13.31 7.25
N LYS A 94 -4.05 -12.98 8.13
CA LYS A 94 -5.19 -13.86 8.45
C LYS A 94 -6.40 -13.65 7.54
N ARG A 95 -6.38 -12.66 6.65
CA ARG A 95 -7.50 -12.40 5.74
C ARG A 95 -7.67 -13.57 4.77
N ASP A 96 -8.87 -14.11 4.75
CA ASP A 96 -9.28 -15.32 4.02
C ASP A 96 -9.59 -15.09 2.54
N THR A 97 -9.92 -13.85 2.20
CA THR A 97 -10.28 -13.42 0.85
C THR A 97 -9.17 -12.58 0.24
N ALA A 98 -9.06 -12.65 -1.08
CA ALA A 98 -8.28 -11.68 -1.84
C ALA A 98 -8.77 -10.25 -1.56
N TYR A 99 -7.82 -9.32 -1.49
CA TYR A 99 -8.07 -7.91 -1.23
C TYR A 99 -7.13 -7.04 -2.08
N PRO A 100 -7.65 -6.13 -2.93
CA PRO A 100 -6.86 -5.52 -4.00
C PRO A 100 -5.60 -4.77 -3.53
N THR A 101 -5.67 -4.09 -2.39
CA THR A 101 -4.67 -3.10 -1.97
C THR A 101 -3.65 -3.62 -0.93
N MET A 102 -3.85 -4.82 -0.39
CA MET A 102 -2.99 -5.34 0.69
C MET A 102 -1.55 -5.57 0.22
N LEU A 103 -1.39 -6.10 -1.00
CA LEU A 103 -0.06 -6.40 -1.55
C LEU A 103 0.71 -5.12 -1.86
N GLU A 104 0.05 -4.09 -2.36
CA GLU A 104 0.63 -2.76 -2.62
C GLU A 104 1.23 -2.16 -1.35
N LEU A 105 0.46 -2.18 -0.26
CA LEU A 105 0.89 -1.73 1.06
C LEU A 105 2.12 -2.50 1.56
N LEU A 106 2.12 -3.84 1.43
CA LEU A 106 3.22 -4.69 1.90
C LEU A 106 4.50 -4.48 1.08
N VAL A 107 4.39 -4.35 -0.25
CA VAL A 107 5.55 -4.09 -1.11
C VAL A 107 6.17 -2.73 -0.80
N ALA A 108 5.34 -1.71 -0.58
CA ALA A 108 5.82 -0.40 -0.16
C ALA A 108 6.54 -0.46 1.21
N ALA A 109 5.99 -1.20 2.17
CA ALA A 109 6.62 -1.43 3.47
C ALA A 109 7.96 -2.18 3.35
N SER A 110 8.03 -3.22 2.52
CA SER A 110 9.27 -3.96 2.26
C SER A 110 10.34 -3.04 1.65
N LYS A 111 9.98 -2.23 0.64
CA LYS A 111 10.86 -1.22 0.05
C LYS A 111 11.35 -0.19 1.07
N MET A 112 10.52 0.19 2.04
CA MET A 112 10.93 1.08 3.14
C MET A 112 11.91 0.40 4.09
N MET A 113 11.71 -0.87 4.43
CA MET A 113 12.68 -1.64 5.23
C MET A 113 14.04 -1.73 4.56
N THR A 114 14.09 -1.97 3.24
CA THR A 114 15.34 -2.00 2.47
C THR A 114 16.05 -0.63 2.47
N LYS A 115 15.31 0.48 2.32
CA LYS A 115 15.93 1.82 2.43
C LYS A 115 16.43 2.11 3.86
N LEU A 116 15.66 1.70 4.88
CA LEU A 116 16.01 1.90 6.27
C LEU A 116 17.27 1.13 6.67
N GLU A 117 17.51 -0.05 6.09
CA GLU A 117 18.68 -0.89 6.39
C GLU A 117 20.02 -0.16 6.27
N VAL A 118 20.14 0.71 5.24
CA VAL A 118 21.34 1.50 4.96
C VAL A 118 21.21 2.97 5.41
N SER A 119 20.10 3.32 6.07
CA SER A 119 19.82 4.67 6.52
C SER A 119 20.50 4.96 7.87
N PRO A 120 20.97 6.19 8.13
CA PRO A 120 21.47 6.56 9.46
C PRO A 120 20.43 6.39 10.57
N PHE A 121 19.13 6.46 10.22
CA PHE A 121 18.02 6.31 11.19
C PHE A 121 17.77 4.87 11.61
N ARG A 122 18.45 3.88 11.03
CA ARG A 122 18.24 2.45 11.33
C ARG A 122 18.27 2.20 12.83
N LYS A 123 19.40 2.51 13.47
CA LYS A 123 19.64 2.22 14.90
C LYS A 123 18.77 3.06 15.83
N GLU A 124 18.26 4.19 15.35
CA GLU A 124 17.33 5.01 16.11
C GLU A 124 15.90 4.47 16.11
N ILE A 125 15.46 3.85 15.01
CA ILE A 125 14.11 3.29 14.88
C ILE A 125 14.07 1.87 15.45
N PHE A 126 15.11 1.08 15.17
CA PHE A 126 15.31 -0.26 15.70
C PHE A 126 16.66 -0.29 16.43
N PRO A 127 16.68 -0.10 17.76
CA PRO A 127 17.91 -0.15 18.55
C PRO A 127 18.58 -1.52 18.48
N LEU A 128 17.77 -2.59 18.54
CA LEU A 128 18.24 -3.97 18.45
C LEU A 128 18.24 -4.45 17.00
N ASP A 129 19.23 -5.28 16.65
CA ASP A 129 19.30 -5.84 15.30
C ASP A 129 18.22 -6.88 15.03
N GLU A 130 17.93 -7.69 16.05
CA GLU A 130 16.92 -8.72 16.00
C GLU A 130 15.53 -8.14 15.66
N ASP A 131 15.10 -7.06 16.32
CA ASP A 131 13.79 -6.44 16.10
C ASP A 131 13.61 -5.98 14.63
N PHE A 132 14.66 -5.39 14.04
CA PHE A 132 14.63 -4.95 12.65
C PHE A 132 14.50 -6.13 11.69
N PHE A 133 15.33 -7.17 11.87
CA PHE A 133 15.30 -8.33 11.00
C PHE A 133 14.01 -9.14 11.19
N GLN A 134 13.46 -9.19 12.40
CA GLN A 134 12.15 -9.77 12.67
C GLN A 134 11.04 -9.01 11.94
N ALA A 135 11.01 -7.68 12.04
CA ALA A 135 10.03 -6.86 11.33
C ALA A 135 10.15 -7.00 9.81
N LYS A 136 11.38 -6.98 9.27
CA LYS A 136 11.66 -7.13 7.83
C LYS A 136 11.21 -8.50 7.33
N SER A 137 11.60 -9.56 8.05
CA SER A 137 11.20 -10.93 7.76
C SER A 137 9.68 -11.10 7.80
N ARG A 138 9.02 -10.54 8.83
CA ARG A 138 7.57 -10.61 8.97
C ARG A 138 6.84 -9.93 7.80
N ILE A 139 7.27 -8.74 7.37
CA ILE A 139 6.71 -8.05 6.20
C ILE A 139 6.87 -8.92 4.95
N ASN A 140 8.07 -9.44 4.71
CA ASN A 140 8.37 -10.21 3.49
C ASN A 140 7.60 -11.53 3.43
N GLN A 141 7.49 -12.26 4.55
CA GLN A 141 6.72 -13.50 4.62
C GLN A 141 5.24 -13.29 4.32
N VAL A 142 4.63 -12.22 4.88
CA VAL A 142 3.23 -11.91 4.61
C VAL A 142 3.04 -11.45 3.17
N MET A 143 3.97 -10.64 2.65
CA MET A 143 3.96 -10.18 1.26
C MET A 143 3.97 -11.35 0.27
N GLU A 144 4.89 -12.30 0.42
CA GLU A 144 4.97 -13.50 -0.43
C GLU A 144 3.69 -14.35 -0.35
N LYS A 145 3.21 -14.60 0.87
CA LYS A 145 1.94 -15.30 1.09
C LYS A 145 0.79 -14.59 0.39
N ARG A 146 0.67 -13.27 0.52
CA ARG A 146 -0.40 -12.48 -0.11
C ARG A 146 -0.30 -12.52 -1.63
N ALA A 147 0.89 -12.43 -2.23
CA ALA A 147 1.05 -12.51 -3.67
C ALA A 147 0.42 -13.78 -4.27
N LEU A 148 0.69 -14.94 -3.66
CA LEU A 148 0.07 -16.20 -4.06
C LEU A 148 -1.43 -16.22 -3.77
N HIS A 149 -1.83 -15.72 -2.59
CA HIS A 149 -3.22 -15.71 -2.16
C HIS A 149 -4.13 -14.84 -3.06
N GLU A 150 -3.67 -13.65 -3.47
CA GLU A 150 -4.43 -12.75 -4.34
C GLU A 150 -4.70 -13.41 -5.71
N ILE A 151 -3.73 -14.12 -6.28
CA ILE A 151 -3.91 -14.85 -7.54
C ILE A 151 -4.86 -16.03 -7.35
N THR A 152 -4.60 -16.87 -6.35
CA THR A 152 -5.32 -18.14 -6.18
C THR A 152 -6.77 -17.95 -5.77
N THR A 153 -7.11 -16.87 -5.07
CA THR A 153 -8.46 -16.64 -4.54
C THR A 153 -9.16 -15.42 -5.12
N GLY A 154 -8.44 -14.53 -5.81
CA GLY A 154 -8.96 -13.29 -6.39
C GLY A 154 -9.13 -13.32 -7.91
N VAL A 155 -8.65 -14.36 -8.60
CA VAL A 155 -8.80 -14.50 -10.06
C VAL A 155 -9.97 -15.42 -10.40
N MET A 156 -10.82 -14.97 -11.32
CA MET A 156 -11.97 -15.71 -11.82
C MET A 156 -11.55 -16.82 -12.79
N PHE A 157 -10.93 -17.89 -12.27
CA PHE A 157 -10.50 -19.02 -13.08
C PHE A 157 -11.68 -19.68 -13.83
N PRO A 158 -11.45 -20.29 -15.01
CA PRO A 158 -12.51 -20.88 -15.84
C PRO A 158 -13.43 -21.85 -15.08
N GLU A 159 -12.86 -22.66 -14.18
CA GLU A 159 -13.56 -23.65 -13.36
C GLU A 159 -14.59 -23.01 -12.44
N PHE A 160 -14.41 -21.75 -12.06
CA PHE A 160 -15.35 -20.99 -11.26
C PHE A 160 -16.23 -20.06 -12.11
N ALA A 161 -15.66 -19.47 -13.16
CA ALA A 161 -16.37 -18.59 -14.09
C ALA A 161 -17.58 -19.25 -14.76
N GLN A 162 -17.52 -20.57 -15.01
CA GLN A 162 -18.60 -21.34 -15.67
C GLN A 162 -19.96 -21.26 -14.95
N PHE A 163 -19.98 -20.93 -13.66
CA PHE A 163 -21.21 -20.81 -12.88
C PHE A 163 -21.89 -19.42 -13.00
N PHE A 164 -21.29 -18.47 -13.72
CA PHE A 164 -21.83 -17.11 -13.90
C PHE A 164 -22.59 -16.96 -15.22
N LYS A 165 -23.45 -15.94 -15.31
CA LYS A 165 -24.32 -15.69 -16.47
C LYS A 165 -23.55 -15.52 -17.80
N GLN A 166 -22.34 -14.96 -17.76
CA GLN A 166 -21.50 -14.69 -18.92
C GLN A 166 -20.04 -15.11 -18.64
N PRO A 167 -19.72 -16.43 -18.62
CA PRO A 167 -18.42 -16.93 -18.20
C PRO A 167 -17.25 -16.36 -19.01
N ALA A 168 -17.41 -16.26 -20.33
CA ALA A 168 -16.38 -15.76 -21.25
C ALA A 168 -15.98 -14.30 -21.00
N VAL A 169 -16.86 -13.50 -20.38
CA VAL A 169 -16.61 -12.08 -20.09
C VAL A 169 -15.83 -11.91 -18.80
N VAL A 170 -16.10 -12.73 -17.78
CA VAL A 170 -15.52 -12.59 -16.44
C VAL A 170 -14.27 -13.42 -16.22
N CYS A 171 -14.03 -14.41 -17.08
CA CYS A 171 -12.88 -15.31 -16.98
C CYS A 171 -11.55 -14.55 -16.89
N TYR A 172 -10.67 -14.99 -16.00
CA TYR A 172 -9.37 -14.41 -15.69
C TYR A 172 -9.37 -12.96 -15.17
N GLY A 173 -10.53 -12.35 -14.97
CA GLY A 173 -10.62 -11.06 -14.30
C GLY A 173 -10.47 -11.20 -12.78
N PHE A 174 -10.05 -10.11 -12.13
CA PHE A 174 -10.02 -10.05 -10.68
C PHE A 174 -11.40 -9.77 -10.08
N PHE A 175 -11.69 -10.34 -8.91
CA PHE A 175 -12.95 -10.15 -8.22
C PHE A 175 -12.80 -10.08 -6.69
N ALA A 176 -13.74 -9.39 -6.05
CA ALA A 176 -13.85 -9.33 -4.59
C ALA A 176 -14.94 -10.30 -4.11
N ARG A 177 -14.53 -11.47 -3.58
CA ARG A 177 -15.45 -12.51 -3.10
C ARG A 177 -16.43 -11.99 -2.03
N HIS A 178 -15.93 -11.21 -1.09
CA HIS A 178 -16.69 -10.68 0.04
C HIS A 178 -17.66 -9.55 -0.35
N ASP A 179 -17.54 -8.98 -1.55
CA ASP A 179 -18.50 -8.04 -2.14
C ASP A 179 -19.25 -8.68 -3.31
N ARG A 180 -19.86 -9.85 -3.07
CA ARG A 180 -20.73 -10.56 -4.03
C ARG A 180 -20.08 -10.79 -5.41
N PHE A 181 -18.79 -11.16 -5.42
CA PHE A 181 -18.02 -11.39 -6.64
C PHE A 181 -17.92 -10.17 -7.56
N ARG A 182 -17.98 -8.96 -6.98
CA ARG A 182 -17.82 -7.72 -7.72
C ARG A 182 -16.49 -7.69 -8.47
N MET A 183 -16.55 -7.21 -9.71
CA MET A 183 -15.40 -6.90 -10.55
C MET A 183 -15.47 -5.42 -10.92
N ARG A 184 -14.52 -4.61 -10.45
CA ARG A 184 -14.38 -3.20 -10.85
C ARG A 184 -13.02 -3.00 -11.50
N ILE A 185 -12.95 -2.03 -12.41
CA ILE A 185 -11.68 -1.62 -13.03
C ILE A 185 -10.64 -1.18 -11.99
N ASP A 186 -11.08 -0.46 -10.96
CA ASP A 186 -10.27 0.02 -9.84
C ASP A 186 -9.67 -1.14 -9.03
N ASP A 187 -10.48 -2.14 -8.68
CA ASP A 187 -9.99 -3.32 -7.96
C ASP A 187 -8.96 -4.09 -8.81
N ALA A 188 -9.23 -4.25 -10.11
CA ALA A 188 -8.33 -4.93 -11.03
C ALA A 188 -7.00 -4.19 -11.20
N GLU A 189 -7.03 -2.85 -11.21
CA GLU A 189 -5.84 -2.01 -11.25
C GLU A 189 -4.98 -2.25 -10.00
N HIS A 190 -5.53 -2.16 -8.80
CA HIS A 190 -4.80 -2.41 -7.55
C HIS A 190 -4.20 -3.83 -7.46
N PHE A 191 -4.95 -4.86 -7.88
CA PHE A 191 -4.42 -6.22 -7.94
C PHE A 191 -3.20 -6.32 -8.88
N LEU A 192 -3.30 -5.76 -10.08
CA LEU A 192 -2.22 -5.76 -11.06
C LEU A 192 -1.02 -4.94 -10.55
N SER A 193 -1.27 -3.73 -10.06
CA SER A 193 -0.26 -2.83 -9.50
C SER A 193 0.48 -3.48 -8.34
N GLY A 194 -0.21 -4.19 -7.45
CA GLY A 194 0.39 -4.97 -6.36
C GLY A 194 1.27 -6.12 -6.87
N LEU A 195 0.75 -6.95 -7.78
CA LEU A 195 1.46 -8.14 -8.29
C LEU A 195 2.68 -7.76 -9.14
N ILE A 196 2.56 -6.75 -10.00
CA ILE A 196 3.67 -6.24 -10.80
C ILE A 196 4.74 -5.64 -9.88
N ASN A 197 4.35 -4.81 -8.91
CA ASN A 197 5.29 -4.24 -7.95
C ASN A 197 6.00 -5.32 -7.13
N TYR A 198 5.28 -6.36 -6.70
CA TYR A 198 5.86 -7.51 -6.01
C TYR A 198 6.93 -8.19 -6.87
N ARG A 199 6.59 -8.56 -8.12
CA ARG A 199 7.52 -9.21 -9.04
C ARG A 199 8.76 -8.36 -9.31
N MET A 200 8.59 -7.05 -9.50
CA MET A 200 9.71 -6.13 -9.70
C MET A 200 10.59 -5.98 -8.46
N HIS A 201 9.99 -6.08 -7.26
CA HIS A 201 10.71 -5.98 -5.99
C HIS A 201 11.53 -7.24 -5.72
N THR A 202 10.95 -8.43 -5.88
CA THR A 202 11.64 -9.70 -5.64
C THR A 202 12.71 -10.00 -6.69
N ASN A 203 12.48 -9.68 -7.98
CA ASN A 203 13.47 -9.94 -9.03
C ASN A 203 14.75 -9.11 -8.88
N LYS A 204 14.69 -7.96 -8.19
CA LYS A 204 15.89 -7.17 -7.88
C LYS A 204 16.76 -7.83 -6.80
N GLU A 205 16.19 -8.70 -5.98
CA GLU A 205 16.92 -9.45 -4.94
C GLU A 205 17.57 -10.73 -5.50
N GLU A 206 17.14 -11.23 -6.66
CA GLU A 206 17.71 -12.41 -7.34
C GLU A 206 18.85 -12.10 -8.33
N GLY A 207 19.22 -10.82 -8.48
CA GLY A 207 20.35 -10.41 -9.33
C GLY A 207 21.68 -10.50 -8.59
N PHE A 208 22.42 -11.59 -8.81
CA PHE A 208 23.87 -11.69 -8.58
C PHE A 208 24.66 -10.93 -9.65
#